data_AF-A0A531KS34-F1
#
_entry.id   AF-A0A531KS34-F1
#
_cell.length_a   1.000
_cell.length_b   1.000
_cell.length_c   1.000
_cell.angle_alpha   90.00
_cell.angle_beta   90.00
_cell.angle_gamma   90.00
#
_symmetry.space_group_name_H-M   'P 1'
#
loop_
_entity.id
_entity.type
_entity.pdbx_description
1 polymer ?
#
loop_
_entity_poly.entity_id
_entity_poly.type
_entity_poly.pdbx_seq_one_letter_code
_entity_poly.pdbx_strand_id
1 'polypeptide(L)'
;MPASTGSIGLEAPGPRGPKPRHVFSRRNIFLYGTLVVVALYYLLPLYVMVVTSLKGMPEIRLGNIFSPPLEITFEPWVKAWSSACTGLNCDGLSRGFWNSVRITVPSVVLSIAIASVSGYALANWRFKGADTFFVILIVGAFIPYQVMIYP
;
A
#
# COMPACT_ATOMS: atom_id res chain seq x y z
N MET A 1 50.27 59.60 7.99
CA MET A 1 49.98 59.12 6.62
C MET A 1 51.27 58.58 6.01
N PRO A 2 51.28 57.48 5.23
CA PRO A 2 50.29 56.40 5.09
C PRO A 2 50.91 54.98 5.25
N ALA A 3 50.02 53.98 5.41
CA ALA A 3 50.32 52.55 5.44
C ALA A 3 50.37 51.95 4.03
N SER A 4 51.30 51.02 3.79
CA SER A 4 51.40 50.24 2.55
C SER A 4 50.56 48.96 2.64
N THR A 5 49.49 48.90 1.85
CA THR A 5 48.62 47.73 1.68
C THR A 5 49.23 46.75 0.68
N GLY A 6 49.67 45.58 1.16
CA GLY A 6 49.98 44.44 0.30
C GLY A 6 48.70 43.66 -0.04
N SER A 7 48.38 43.56 -1.33
CA SER A 7 47.23 42.86 -1.87
C SER A 7 47.44 41.33 -1.85
N ILE A 8 46.66 40.61 -1.03
CA ILE A 8 46.57 39.14 -1.09
C ILE A 8 45.60 38.80 -2.22
N GLY A 9 46.12 38.28 -3.33
CA GLY A 9 45.33 37.70 -4.41
C GLY A 9 44.61 36.45 -3.92
N LEU A 10 43.28 36.52 -3.81
CA LEU A 10 42.42 35.38 -3.52
C LEU A 10 42.15 34.60 -4.81
N GLU A 11 42.84 33.47 -4.97
CA GLU A 11 42.51 32.47 -5.99
C GLU A 11 41.16 31.84 -5.63
N ALA A 12 40.13 32.08 -6.44
CA ALA A 12 38.79 31.60 -6.18
C ALA A 12 38.74 30.05 -6.24
N PRO A 13 38.21 29.35 -5.22
CA PRO A 13 38.06 27.90 -5.27
C PRO A 13 37.11 27.49 -6.40
N GLY A 14 37.59 26.67 -7.34
CA GLY A 14 36.73 26.13 -8.40
C GLY A 14 35.54 25.34 -7.84
N PRO A 15 34.41 25.29 -8.58
CA PRO A 15 33.19 24.64 -8.09
C PRO A 15 33.38 23.12 -7.90
N ARG A 16 33.33 22.67 -6.65
CA ARG A 16 33.30 21.25 -6.26
C ARG A 16 31.84 20.79 -6.11
N GLY A 17 31.22 20.38 -7.21
CA GLY A 17 29.87 19.80 -7.23
C GLY A 17 29.87 18.29 -7.52
N PRO A 18 28.86 17.52 -7.06
CA PRO A 18 28.71 16.11 -7.43
C PRO A 18 28.60 15.95 -8.95
N LYS A 19 29.35 15.01 -9.55
CA LYS A 19 29.28 14.74 -11.00
C LYS A 19 27.83 14.41 -11.41
N PRO A 20 27.32 14.95 -12.53
CA PRO A 20 25.97 14.65 -13.00
C PRO A 20 25.86 13.15 -13.30
N ARG A 21 24.96 12.46 -12.59
CA ARG A 21 24.63 11.06 -12.88
C ARG A 21 23.78 11.02 -14.15
N HIS A 22 24.23 10.29 -15.16
CA HIS A 22 23.43 10.05 -16.36
C HIS A 22 22.13 9.32 -15.98
N VAL A 23 21.02 10.04 -16.05
CA VAL A 23 19.66 9.54 -15.75
C VAL A 23 19.25 8.42 -16.70
N PHE A 24 19.76 8.47 -17.94
CA PHE A 24 19.52 7.49 -19.01
C PHE A 24 20.72 6.56 -19.22
N SER A 25 21.03 5.75 -18.20
CA SER A 25 21.88 4.57 -18.40
C SER A 25 21.06 3.45 -19.04
N ARG A 26 21.65 2.65 -19.94
CA ARG A 26 21.01 1.45 -20.55
C ARG A 26 20.40 0.53 -19.49
N ARG A 27 21.07 0.43 -18.33
CA ARG A 27 20.58 -0.29 -17.15
C ARG A 27 19.26 0.27 -16.61
N ASN A 28 19.12 1.60 -16.53
CA ASN A 28 17.90 2.25 -16.05
C ASN A 28 16.75 2.04 -17.02
N ILE A 29 17.01 2.08 -18.33
CA ILE A 29 15.99 1.80 -19.36
C ILE A 29 15.48 0.36 -19.22
N PHE A 30 16.36 -0.61 -19.03
CA PHE A 30 15.96 -2.00 -18.80
C PHE A 30 15.19 -2.20 -17.49
N LEU A 31 15.65 -1.57 -16.40
CA LEU A 31 14.98 -1.62 -15.09
C LEU A 31 13.57 -1.00 -15.16
N TYR A 32 13.44 0.21 -15.68
CA TYR A 32 12.14 0.89 -15.79
C TYR A 32 11.24 0.19 -16.80
N GLY A 33 11.76 -0.29 -17.92
CA GLY A 33 10.99 -1.07 -18.89
C GLY A 33 10.40 -2.33 -18.26
N THR A 34 11.22 -3.09 -17.53
CA THR A 34 10.75 -4.29 -16.80
C THR A 34 9.72 -3.92 -15.74
N LEU A 35 9.97 -2.87 -14.96
CA LEU A 35 9.04 -2.42 -13.91
C LEU A 35 7.68 -1.99 -14.49
N VAL A 36 7.69 -1.29 -15.64
CA VAL A 36 6.47 -0.87 -16.34
C VAL A 36 5.69 -2.08 -16.85
N VAL A 37 6.36 -3.06 -17.46
CA VAL A 37 5.70 -4.29 -17.93
C VAL A 37 5.05 -5.04 -16.77
N VAL A 38 5.78 -5.22 -15.67
CA VAL A 38 5.26 -5.87 -14.45
C VAL A 38 4.08 -5.09 -13.87
N ALA A 39 4.19 -3.75 -13.79
CA ALA A 39 3.11 -2.91 -13.30
C ALA A 39 1.85 -3.03 -14.17
N LEU A 40 1.99 -2.98 -15.50
CA LEU A 40 0.86 -3.14 -16.44
C LEU A 40 0.21 -4.52 -16.30
N TYR A 41 1.01 -5.57 -16.11
CA TYR A 41 0.49 -6.93 -15.88
C TYR A 41 -0.38 -7.01 -14.62
N TYR A 42 0.07 -6.43 -13.50
CA TYR A 42 -0.71 -6.40 -12.26
C TYR A 42 -1.92 -5.44 -12.32
N LEU A 43 -1.84 -4.38 -13.14
CA LEU A 43 -2.95 -3.44 -13.35
C LEU A 43 -4.03 -3.99 -14.26
N LEU A 44 -3.74 -4.96 -15.14
CA LEU A 44 -4.71 -5.54 -16.06
C LEU A 44 -5.96 -6.11 -15.36
N PRO A 45 -5.87 -6.97 -14.32
CA PRO A 45 -7.06 -7.44 -13.61
C PRO A 45 -7.81 -6.30 -12.92
N LEU A 46 -7.09 -5.32 -12.35
CA LEU A 46 -7.72 -4.15 -11.72
C LEU A 46 -8.49 -3.32 -12.75
N TYR A 47 -7.90 -3.10 -13.94
CA TYR A 47 -8.54 -2.41 -15.05
C TYR A 47 -9.83 -3.11 -15.45
N VAL A 48 -9.80 -4.43 -15.62
CA VAL A 48 -10.99 -5.22 -15.95
C VAL A 48 -12.06 -5.08 -14.87
N MET A 49 -11.70 -5.16 -13.59
CA MET A 49 -12.65 -5.00 -12.48
C MET A 49 -13.29 -3.60 -12.47
N VAL A 50 -12.51 -2.55 -12.67
CA VAL A 50 -13.02 -1.17 -12.69
C VAL A 50 -13.93 -0.94 -13.88
N VAL A 51 -13.50 -1.31 -15.08
CA VAL A 51 -14.29 -1.16 -16.32
C VAL A 51 -15.59 -1.94 -16.23
N THR A 52 -15.57 -3.17 -15.74
CA THR A 52 -16.78 -3.98 -15.58
C THR A 52 -17.72 -3.45 -14.50
N SER A 53 -17.20 -2.84 -13.43
CA SER A 53 -18.03 -2.22 -12.39
C SER A 53 -18.85 -1.01 -12.87
N LEU A 54 -18.46 -0.40 -13.99
CA LEU A 54 -19.10 0.77 -14.59
C LEU A 54 -20.04 0.42 -15.77
N LYS A 55 -20.05 -0.85 -16.20
CA LYS A 55 -20.90 -1.33 -17.31
C LYS A 55 -22.28 -1.69 -16.81
N GLY A 56 -23.30 -1.41 -17.63
CA GLY A 56 -24.65 -1.91 -17.42
C GLY A 56 -24.76 -3.43 -17.65
N MET A 57 -25.79 -4.06 -17.09
CA MET A 57 -26.08 -5.50 -17.29
C MET A 57 -26.16 -5.94 -18.76
N PRO A 58 -26.74 -5.14 -19.69
CA PRO A 58 -26.75 -5.50 -21.11
C PRO A 58 -25.35 -5.58 -21.72
N GLU A 59 -24.44 -4.68 -21.34
CA GLU A 59 -23.08 -4.62 -21.91
C GLU A 59 -22.19 -5.75 -21.39
N ILE A 60 -22.33 -6.13 -20.12
CA ILE A 60 -21.62 -7.27 -19.54
C ILE A 60 -22.02 -8.58 -20.26
N ARG A 61 -23.28 -8.72 -20.67
CA ARG A 61 -23.80 -9.90 -21.38
C ARG A 61 -23.27 -10.05 -22.81
N LEU A 62 -22.76 -8.97 -23.42
CA LEU A 62 -22.20 -8.99 -24.78
C LEU A 62 -20.76 -9.55 -24.83
N GLY A 63 -20.15 -9.87 -23.70
CA GLY A 63 -18.87 -10.61 -23.64
C GLY A 63 -17.60 -9.78 -23.89
N ASN A 64 -17.71 -8.47 -24.12
CA ASN A 64 -16.57 -7.57 -24.35
C ASN A 64 -15.96 -7.10 -23.03
N ILE A 65 -15.19 -7.97 -22.36
CA ILE A 65 -14.63 -7.69 -21.02
C ILE A 65 -13.50 -6.65 -21.06
N PHE A 66 -12.68 -6.64 -22.12
CA PHE A 66 -11.53 -5.73 -22.26
C PHE A 66 -11.86 -4.37 -22.90
N SER A 67 -13.04 -4.19 -23.49
CA SER A 67 -13.42 -2.91 -24.08
C SER A 67 -13.74 -1.89 -22.98
N PRO A 68 -13.43 -0.59 -23.16
CA PRO A 68 -13.99 0.44 -22.30
C PRO A 68 -15.54 0.43 -22.34
N PRO A 69 -16.21 0.94 -21.30
CA PRO A 69 -17.67 1.00 -21.27
C PRO A 69 -18.18 1.93 -22.37
N LEU A 70 -19.20 1.50 -23.11
CA LEU A 70 -19.87 2.34 -24.11
C LEU A 70 -20.73 3.41 -23.43
N GLU A 71 -21.37 3.05 -22.31
CA GLU A 71 -22.11 3.94 -21.44
C GLU A 71 -21.59 3.81 -20.01
N ILE A 72 -21.00 4.88 -19.48
CA ILE A 72 -20.52 4.90 -18.10
C ILE A 72 -21.73 5.11 -17.18
N THR A 73 -22.04 4.12 -16.34
CA THR A 73 -23.11 4.20 -15.35
C THR A 73 -22.64 3.85 -13.94
N PHE A 74 -23.14 4.59 -12.95
CA PHE A 74 -22.92 4.32 -11.53
C PHE A 74 -24.11 3.61 -10.87
N GLU A 75 -25.13 3.25 -11.65
CA GLU A 75 -26.28 2.48 -11.17
C GLU A 75 -25.86 1.17 -10.48
N PRO A 76 -24.89 0.37 -10.99
CA PRO A 76 -24.43 -0.84 -10.31
C PRO A 76 -23.86 -0.56 -8.91
N TRP A 77 -23.16 0.57 -8.74
CA TRP A 77 -22.58 0.97 -7.45
C TRP A 77 -23.65 1.35 -6.43
N VAL A 78 -24.61 2.18 -6.84
CA VAL A 78 -25.74 2.58 -5.98
C VAL A 78 -26.56 1.35 -5.58
N LYS A 79 -26.88 0.49 -6.56
CA LYS A 79 -27.62 -0.74 -6.32
C LYS A 79 -26.88 -1.68 -5.38
N ALA A 80 -25.58 -1.91 -5.61
CA ALA A 80 -24.75 -2.73 -4.73
C ALA A 80 -24.68 -2.19 -3.30
N TRP A 81 -24.62 -0.86 -3.14
CA TRP A 81 -24.48 -0.24 -1.83
C TRP A 81 -25.76 -0.26 -0.99
N SER A 82 -26.91 0.05 -1.59
CA SER A 82 -28.15 0.35 -0.85
C SER A 82 -29.29 -0.65 -1.01
N SER A 83 -29.34 -1.41 -2.11
CA SER A 83 -30.54 -2.19 -2.46
C SER A 83 -30.27 -3.61 -2.93
N ALA A 84 -29.00 -4.02 -3.05
CA ALA A 84 -28.66 -5.39 -3.40
C ALA A 84 -29.07 -6.36 -2.27
N CYS A 85 -29.78 -7.43 -2.63
CA CYS A 85 -30.16 -8.47 -1.70
C CYS A 85 -28.98 -9.43 -1.46
N THR A 86 -28.25 -9.23 -0.37
CA THR A 86 -27.14 -10.10 0.06
C THR A 86 -27.66 -11.18 1.01
N GLY A 87 -28.47 -12.11 0.49
CA GLY A 87 -29.01 -13.25 1.23
C GLY A 87 -30.16 -12.88 2.19
N LEU A 88 -29.83 -12.40 3.38
CA LEU A 88 -30.80 -12.21 4.49
C LEU A 88 -31.47 -10.83 4.51
N ASN A 89 -30.88 -9.82 3.85
CA ASN A 89 -31.36 -8.45 3.86
C ASN A 89 -31.16 -7.80 2.49
N CYS A 90 -32.05 -6.87 2.13
CA CYS A 90 -32.01 -6.13 0.87
C CYS A 90 -31.52 -4.69 1.02
N ASP A 91 -30.67 -4.45 2.01
CA ASP A 91 -30.08 -3.13 2.31
C ASP A 91 -28.70 -2.92 1.66
N GLY A 92 -28.35 -3.77 0.69
CA GLY A 92 -27.06 -3.74 0.02
C GLY A 92 -25.88 -4.11 0.91
N LEU A 93 -24.68 -3.81 0.39
CA LEU A 93 -23.40 -4.08 1.04
C LEU A 93 -23.14 -3.17 2.25
N SER A 94 -23.86 -2.05 2.37
CA SER A 94 -23.62 -1.02 3.40
C SER A 94 -23.58 -1.58 4.83
N ARG A 95 -24.51 -2.48 5.18
CA ARG A 95 -24.56 -3.10 6.52
C ARG A 95 -23.35 -3.96 6.82
N GLY A 96 -22.97 -4.83 5.87
CA GLY A 96 -21.79 -5.68 5.99
C GLY A 96 -20.52 -4.86 6.12
N PHE A 97 -20.38 -3.83 5.28
CA PHE A 97 -19.25 -2.90 5.34
C PHE A 97 -19.12 -2.23 6.71
N TRP A 98 -20.21 -1.68 7.26
CA TRP A 98 -20.17 -1.03 8.58
C TRP A 98 -19.90 -2.01 9.73
N ASN A 99 -20.37 -3.26 9.64
CA ASN A 99 -20.03 -4.28 10.61
C ASN A 99 -18.52 -4.58 10.57
N SER A 100 -17.94 -4.74 9.39
CA SER A 100 -16.49 -4.91 9.23
C SER A 100 -15.73 -3.72 9.79
N VAL A 101 -16.13 -2.49 9.48
CA VAL A 101 -15.49 -1.27 10.04
C VAL A 101 -15.56 -1.26 11.56
N ARG A 102 -16.73 -1.55 12.14
CA ARG A 102 -16.93 -1.58 13.61
C ARG A 102 -16.12 -2.67 14.30
N ILE A 103 -15.76 -3.75 13.62
CA ILE A 103 -14.92 -4.81 14.17
C ILE A 103 -13.44 -4.47 13.95
N THR A 104 -13.05 -4.19 12.71
CA THR A 104 -11.65 -3.98 12.33
C THR A 104 -11.03 -2.76 13.01
N VAL A 105 -11.73 -1.63 13.08
CA VAL A 105 -11.16 -0.38 13.65
C VAL A 105 -10.75 -0.56 15.12
N PRO A 106 -11.63 -0.96 16.05
CA PRO A 106 -11.23 -1.14 17.44
C PRO A 106 -10.21 -2.27 17.60
N SER A 107 -10.32 -3.37 16.84
CA SER A 107 -9.32 -4.45 16.88
C SER A 107 -7.92 -3.98 16.50
N VAL A 108 -7.80 -3.19 15.42
CA VAL A 108 -6.51 -2.64 14.98
C VAL A 108 -5.98 -1.65 16.02
N VAL A 109 -6.80 -0.72 16.49
CA VAL A 109 -6.37 0.28 17.50
C VAL A 109 -5.88 -0.40 18.78
N LEU A 110 -6.66 -1.35 19.31
CA LEU A 110 -6.29 -2.08 20.52
C LEU A 110 -5.02 -2.91 20.33
N SER A 111 -4.90 -3.61 19.19
CA SER A 111 -3.72 -4.42 18.89
C SER A 111 -2.45 -3.58 18.77
N ILE A 112 -2.50 -2.43 18.09
CA ILE A 112 -1.37 -1.51 17.94
C ILE A 112 -1.01 -0.89 19.29
N ALA A 113 -2.00 -0.51 20.10
CA ALA A 113 -1.76 0.05 21.43
C ALA A 113 -0.99 -0.93 22.31
N ILE A 114 -1.45 -2.19 22.38
CA ILE A 114 -0.78 -3.24 23.15
C ILE A 114 0.61 -3.54 22.57
N ALA A 115 0.70 -3.75 21.25
CA ALA A 115 1.97 -4.08 20.59
C ALA A 115 3.02 -2.98 20.73
N SER A 116 2.63 -1.71 20.68
CA SER A 116 3.55 -0.58 20.84
C SER A 116 4.10 -0.47 22.26
N VAL A 117 3.26 -0.66 23.29
CA VAL A 117 3.69 -0.66 24.70
C VAL A 117 4.62 -1.85 24.98
N SER A 118 4.23 -3.05 24.54
CA SER A 118 5.05 -4.26 24.72
C SER A 118 6.37 -4.19 23.94
N GLY A 119 6.33 -3.70 22.71
CA GLY A 119 7.53 -3.50 21.88
C GLY A 119 8.48 -2.46 22.48
N TYR A 120 7.96 -1.36 23.00
CA TYR A 120 8.76 -0.34 23.69
C TYR A 120 9.42 -0.91 24.95
N ALA A 121 8.68 -1.65 25.77
CA ALA A 121 9.20 -2.27 26.98
C ALA A 121 10.34 -3.25 26.64
N LEU A 122 10.17 -4.09 25.62
CA LEU A 122 11.17 -5.08 25.25
C LEU A 122 12.42 -4.48 24.59
N ALA A 123 12.28 -3.39 23.83
CA ALA A 123 13.39 -2.71 23.17
C ALA A 123 14.24 -1.87 24.15
N ASN A 124 13.60 -1.19 25.11
CA ASN A 124 14.27 -0.23 25.98
C ASN A 124 14.55 -0.76 27.40
N TRP A 125 13.84 -1.79 27.87
CA TRP A 125 14.04 -2.36 29.20
C TRP A 125 14.73 -3.73 29.14
N ARG A 126 15.98 -3.81 29.62
CA ARG A 126 16.76 -5.06 29.67
C ARG A 126 16.49 -5.84 30.96
N PHE A 127 15.38 -6.59 30.99
CA PHE A 127 15.10 -7.52 32.10
C PHE A 127 15.73 -8.89 31.85
N LYS A 128 16.01 -9.64 32.92
CA LYS A 128 16.82 -10.89 32.90
C LYS A 128 16.24 -12.05 32.05
N GLY A 129 15.01 -11.92 31.53
CA GLY A 129 14.34 -12.91 30.68
C GLY A 129 13.80 -12.36 29.35
N ALA A 130 14.26 -11.17 28.93
CA ALA A 130 13.75 -10.48 27.73
C ALA A 130 13.95 -11.31 26.45
N ASP A 131 15.12 -11.93 26.30
CA ASP A 131 15.45 -12.72 25.11
C ASP A 131 14.55 -13.97 25.00
N THR A 132 14.31 -14.67 26.11
CA THR A 132 13.41 -15.84 26.13
C THR A 132 11.97 -15.44 25.80
N PHE A 133 11.49 -14.33 26.36
CA PHE A 133 10.13 -13.83 26.07
C PHE A 133 9.99 -13.44 24.60
N PHE A 134 11.00 -12.78 24.03
CA PHE A 134 11.04 -12.43 22.61
C PHE A 134 10.99 -13.66 21.70
N VAL A 135 11.79 -14.70 22.01
CA VAL A 135 11.79 -15.95 21.25
C VAL A 135 10.41 -16.63 21.28
N ILE A 136 9.73 -16.67 22.43
CA ILE A 136 8.38 -17.24 22.54
C ILE A 136 7.39 -16.48 21.65
N LEU A 137 7.44 -15.15 21.63
CA LEU A 137 6.58 -14.33 20.77
C LEU A 137 6.80 -14.62 19.29
N ILE A 138 8.07 -14.75 18.87
CA ILE A 138 8.43 -15.08 17.50
C ILE A 138 7.88 -16.46 17.13
N VAL A 139 8.11 -17.47 17.97
CA VAL A 139 7.60 -18.83 17.74
C VAL A 139 6.08 -18.83 17.60
N GLY A 140 5.36 -18.07 18.43
CA GLY A 140 3.92 -17.90 18.33
C GLY A 140 3.45 -17.26 17.03
N ALA A 141 4.18 -16.27 16.51
CA ALA A 141 3.86 -15.59 15.25
C ALA A 141 4.02 -16.50 14.01
N PHE A 142 4.85 -17.54 14.11
CA PHE A 142 5.03 -18.53 13.03
C PHE A 142 3.98 -19.64 13.02
N ILE A 143 3.06 -19.69 13.99
CA ILE A 143 1.99 -20.69 13.99
C ILE A 143 1.07 -20.42 12.79
N PRO A 144 0.98 -21.36 11.83
CA PRO A 144 0.23 -21.11 10.60
C PRO A 144 -1.26 -21.05 10.92
N TYR A 145 -1.94 -20.01 10.42
CA TYR A 145 -3.39 -19.86 10.64
C TYR A 145 -4.21 -21.07 10.16
N GLN A 146 -3.66 -21.82 9.19
CA GLN A 146 -4.27 -23.03 8.63
C GLN A 146 -4.54 -24.13 9.66
N VAL A 147 -3.72 -24.28 10.72
CA VAL A 147 -3.99 -25.26 11.80
C VAL A 147 -5.06 -24.80 12.78
N MET A 148 -5.47 -23.53 12.77
CA MET A 148 -6.54 -23.03 13.64
C MET A 148 -7.93 -23.09 13.00
N ILE A 149 -8.02 -23.14 11.67
CA ILE A 149 -9.29 -23.06 10.94
C ILE A 149 -9.84 -24.43 10.51
N TYR A 150 -8.98 -25.44 10.40
CA TYR A 150 -9.35 -26.80 10.02
C TYR A 150 -9.46 -27.64 11.31
N PRO A 151 -10.65 -28.14 11.69
CA PRO A 151 -10.81 -28.99 12.87
C PRO A 151 -10.13 -30.35 12.71
#